data_AF-A0A1V5HUA3-F1
#
_entry.id   AF-A0A1V5HUA3-F1
#
_cell.length_a   1.000
_cell.length_b   1.000
_cell.length_c   1.000
_cell.angle_alpha   90.00
_cell.angle_beta   90.00
_cell.angle_gamma   90.00
#
_symmetry.space_group_name_H-M   'P 1'
#
loop_
_entity.id
_entity.type
_entity.pdbx_description
1 polymer ?
#
loop_
_entity_poly.entity_id
_entity_poly.type
_entity_poly.pdbx_seq_one_letter_code
_entity_poly.pdbx_strand_id
1 'polypeptide(L)'
;MKIPFYYAYLLVLVSTVLTLFLCARYAKDVSHSYDENYHPKYEVNEGMPYFAAILFGSLGLLLSYFIFKPIRTEDSLNSRRFLWISLAMLVVHVTILFLLSYFGIVTYDLSGFSN
;
A
#
# COMPACT_ATOMS: atom_id res chain seq x y z
N MET A 1 3.91 0.91 27.30
CA MET A 1 3.44 -0.37 26.72
C MET A 1 4.37 -0.71 25.56
N LYS A 2 5.03 -1.88 25.58
CA LYS A 2 5.95 -2.31 24.51
C LYS A 2 5.19 -3.20 23.53
N ILE A 3 5.35 -2.97 22.24
CA ILE A 3 4.72 -3.74 21.17
C ILE A 3 5.80 -4.64 20.56
N PRO A 4 5.67 -5.97 20.65
CA PRO A 4 6.56 -6.88 19.93
C PRO A 4 6.56 -6.60 18.42
N PHE A 5 7.75 -6.61 17.80
CA PHE A 5 7.91 -6.33 16.36
C PHE A 5 7.02 -7.20 15.46
N TYR A 6 6.75 -8.46 15.85
CA TYR A 6 5.92 -9.35 15.04
C TYR A 6 4.49 -8.83 14.81
N TYR A 7 3.93 -8.04 15.74
CA TYR A 7 2.61 -7.44 15.54
C TYR A 7 2.66 -6.29 14.52
N ALA A 8 3.72 -5.48 14.55
CA ALA A 8 3.94 -4.44 13.55
C ALA A 8 4.12 -5.07 12.16
N TYR A 9 4.88 -6.17 12.08
CA TYR A 9 5.05 -6.95 10.86
C TYR A 9 3.72 -7.53 10.35
N LEU A 10 2.93 -8.16 11.22
CA LEU A 10 1.64 -8.74 10.86
C LEU A 10 0.66 -7.67 10.36
N LEU A 11 0.64 -6.50 11.00
CA LEU A 11 -0.16 -5.36 10.56
C LEU A 11 0.25 -4.91 9.15
N VAL A 12 1.55 -4.74 8.89
CA VAL A 12 2.05 -4.38 7.56
C VAL A 12 1.66 -5.43 6.52
N LEU A 13 1.74 -6.72 6.85
CA LEU A 13 1.39 -7.81 5.95
C LEU A 13 -0.10 -7.80 5.59
N VAL A 14 -0.98 -7.69 6.59
CA VAL A 14 -2.44 -7.63 6.38
C VAL A 14 -2.82 -6.39 5.57
N SER A 15 -2.29 -5.21 5.92
CA SER A 15 -2.55 -3.97 5.19
C SER A 15 -2.05 -4.02 3.75
N THR A 16 -0.91 -4.67 3.50
CA THR A 16 -0.37 -4.89 2.15
C THR A 16 -1.31 -5.72 1.29
N VAL A 17 -1.80 -6.85 1.81
CA VAL A 17 -2.74 -7.73 1.09
C VAL A 17 -4.06 -7.02 0.81
N LEU A 18 -4.62 -6.32 1.81
CA LEU A 18 -5.86 -5.56 1.66
C LEU A 18 -5.72 -4.47 0.58
N THR A 19 -4.60 -3.74 0.61
CA THR A 19 -4.33 -2.67 -0.36
C THR A 19 -4.15 -3.25 -1.76
N LEU A 20 -3.48 -4.39 -1.92
CA LEU A 20 -3.37 -5.09 -3.21
C LEU A 20 -4.74 -5.49 -3.76
N PHE A 21 -5.64 -5.99 -2.91
CA PHE A 21 -7.00 -6.35 -3.34
C PHE A 21 -7.78 -5.12 -3.85
N LEU A 22 -7.68 -3.99 -3.14
CA LEU A 22 -8.30 -2.73 -3.56
C LEU A 22 -7.67 -2.18 -4.85
N CYS A 23 -6.35 -2.28 -4.99
CA CYS A 23 -5.65 -1.90 -6.22
C CYS A 23 -6.02 -2.80 -7.40
N ALA A 24 -6.23 -4.10 -7.17
CA ALA A 24 -6.67 -5.02 -8.22
C ALA A 24 -8.07 -4.64 -8.74
N ARG A 25 -8.98 -4.28 -7.83
CA ARG A 25 -10.30 -3.74 -8.19
C ARG A 25 -10.16 -2.43 -8.97
N TYR A 26 -9.38 -1.49 -8.47
CA TYR A 26 -9.12 -0.22 -9.17
C TYR A 26 -8.51 -0.43 -10.56
N ALA A 27 -7.52 -1.31 -10.70
CA ALA A 27 -6.89 -1.65 -11.98
C ALA A 27 -7.90 -2.23 -12.98
N LYS A 28 -8.83 -3.06 -12.51
CA LYS A 28 -9.93 -3.57 -13.32
C LYS A 28 -10.86 -2.44 -13.74
N ASP A 29 -11.21 -1.53 -12.84
CA ASP A 29 -12.11 -0.43 -13.16
C ASP A 29 -11.47 0.52 -14.20
N VAL A 30 -10.17 0.83 -14.05
CA VAL A 30 -9.36 1.61 -15.00
C VAL A 30 -9.19 0.90 -16.35
N SER A 31 -9.10 -0.43 -16.38
CA SER A 31 -8.94 -1.13 -17.66
C SER A 31 -10.20 -1.02 -18.53
N HIS A 32 -11.37 -0.84 -17.91
CA HIS A 32 -12.65 -0.73 -18.62
C HIS A 32 -13.11 0.72 -18.82
N SER A 33 -12.46 1.72 -18.22
CA SER A 33 -12.79 3.14 -18.45
C SER A 33 -12.51 3.62 -19.88
N TYR A 34 -11.79 2.81 -20.66
CA TYR A 34 -11.48 3.05 -22.08
C TYR A 34 -12.36 2.23 -23.04
N ASP A 35 -13.30 1.42 -22.53
CA ASP A 35 -14.24 0.65 -23.33
C ASP A 35 -15.57 1.40 -23.43
N GLU A 36 -15.91 1.87 -24.63
CA GLU A 36 -17.15 2.61 -24.90
C GLU A 36 -18.42 1.80 -24.60
N ASN A 37 -18.34 0.47 -24.54
CA ASN A 37 -19.46 -0.41 -24.23
C ASN A 37 -19.55 -0.78 -22.74
N TYR A 38 -18.56 -0.37 -21.94
CA TYR A 38 -18.55 -0.66 -20.52
C TYR A 38 -19.18 0.50 -19.73
N HIS A 39 -20.37 0.26 -19.19
CA HIS A 39 -21.00 1.15 -18.23
C HIS A 39 -20.66 0.69 -16.82
N PRO A 40 -19.61 1.24 -16.17
CA PRO A 40 -19.27 0.84 -14.82
C PRO A 40 -20.44 1.15 -13.88
N LYS A 41 -20.83 0.18 -13.05
CA LYS A 41 -21.90 0.35 -12.05
C LYS A 41 -21.50 1.34 -10.93
N TYR A 42 -20.21 1.65 -10.81
CA TYR A 42 -19.63 2.54 -9.80
C TYR A 42 -18.51 3.39 -10.42
N GLU A 43 -18.32 4.62 -9.93
CA GLU A 43 -17.22 5.48 -10.39
C GLU A 43 -15.84 4.87 -10.06
N VAL A 44 -14.87 5.11 -10.95
CA VAL A 44 -13.47 4.70 -10.75
C VAL A 44 -12.91 5.46 -9.54
N ASN A 45 -12.71 4.74 -8.42
CA ASN A 45 -12.33 5.35 -7.15
C ASN A 45 -10.86 5.08 -6.81
N GLU A 46 -9.99 5.99 -7.24
CA GLU A 46 -8.56 6.00 -6.90
C GLU A 46 -8.30 6.28 -5.41
N GLY A 47 -9.26 6.92 -4.72
CA GLY A 47 -9.14 7.26 -3.30
C GLY A 47 -9.18 6.06 -2.35
N MET A 48 -9.89 4.98 -2.70
CA MET A 48 -9.95 3.77 -1.87
C MET A 48 -8.57 3.10 -1.67
N PRO A 49 -7.79 2.83 -2.73
CA PRO A 49 -6.41 2.36 -2.59
C PRO A 49 -5.54 3.26 -1.71
N TYR A 50 -5.63 4.58 -1.87
CA TYR A 50 -4.86 5.54 -1.06
C TYR A 50 -5.26 5.53 0.42
N PHE A 51 -6.56 5.42 0.71
CA PHE A 51 -7.03 5.33 2.08
C PHE A 51 -6.50 4.08 2.79
N ALA A 52 -6.53 2.91 2.11
CA ALA A 52 -5.94 1.69 2.65
C ALA A 52 -4.42 1.80 2.84
N ALA A 53 -3.76 2.56 1.97
CA ALA A 53 -2.34 2.82 2.11
C ALA A 53 -1.99 3.63 3.36
N ILE A 54 -2.79 4.63 3.73
CA ILE A 54 -2.61 5.40 4.98
C ILE A 54 -2.57 4.49 6.21
N LEU A 55 -3.23 3.34 6.15
CA LEU A 55 -3.25 2.33 7.21
C LEU A 55 -2.10 1.30 7.06
N PHE A 56 -0.87 1.76 6.77
CA PHE A 56 0.32 0.92 6.55
C PHE A 56 0.26 0.00 5.31
N GLY A 57 -0.58 0.35 4.32
CA GLY A 57 -0.71 -0.40 3.06
C GLY A 57 0.26 0.01 1.95
N SER A 58 1.24 0.90 2.21
CA SER A 58 2.08 1.51 1.16
C SER A 58 2.90 0.49 0.34
N LEU A 59 3.31 -0.63 0.93
CA LEU A 59 3.96 -1.71 0.19
C LEU A 59 3.01 -2.33 -0.84
N GLY A 60 1.73 -2.49 -0.48
CA GLY A 60 0.70 -2.99 -1.39
C GLY A 60 0.46 -2.02 -2.54
N LEU A 61 0.40 -0.72 -2.27
CA LEU A 61 0.35 0.32 -3.32
C LEU A 61 1.53 0.19 -4.29
N LEU A 62 2.75 0.18 -3.77
CA LEU A 62 3.96 0.14 -4.59
C LEU A 62 4.05 -1.15 -5.41
N LEU A 63 3.75 -2.30 -4.81
CA LEU A 63 3.69 -3.58 -5.51
C LEU A 63 2.64 -3.57 -6.62
N SER A 64 1.47 -2.97 -6.36
CA SER A 64 0.39 -2.88 -7.33
C SER A 64 0.80 -2.14 -8.60
N TYR A 65 1.66 -1.12 -8.47
CA TYR A 65 2.23 -0.42 -9.62
C TYR A 65 3.05 -1.36 -10.51
N PHE A 66 3.83 -2.27 -9.95
CA PHE A 66 4.61 -3.22 -10.77
C PHE A 66 3.74 -4.34 -11.35
N ILE A 67 2.73 -4.79 -10.61
CA ILE A 67 1.87 -5.93 -10.97
C ILE A 67 0.84 -5.52 -12.03
N PHE A 68 0.13 -4.41 -11.84
CA PHE A 68 -1.01 -4.04 -12.66
C PHE A 68 -0.61 -3.05 -13.76
N LYS A 69 -0.55 -3.54 -15.00
CA LYS A 69 -0.33 -2.69 -16.19
C LYS A 69 -1.32 -1.52 -16.30
N PRO A 70 -2.66 -1.69 -16.06
CA PRO A 70 -3.60 -0.58 -16.17
C PRO A 70 -3.25 0.62 -15.28
N ILE A 71 -2.83 0.37 -14.04
CA ILE A 71 -2.42 1.42 -13.10
C ILE A 71 -1.22 2.19 -13.65
N ARG A 72 -0.21 1.51 -14.19
CA ARG A 72 0.97 2.18 -14.77
C ARG A 72 0.63 3.03 -15.98
N THR A 73 -0.24 2.53 -16.85
CA THR A 73 -0.67 3.26 -18.03
C THR A 73 -1.38 4.54 -17.62
N GLU A 74 -2.37 4.43 -16.74
CA GLU A 74 -3.12 5.57 -16.20
C GLU A 74 -2.20 6.59 -15.50
N ASP A 75 -1.30 6.10 -14.65
CA ASP A 75 -0.40 6.97 -13.90
C ASP A 75 0.61 7.69 -14.81
N SER A 76 1.06 7.03 -15.88
CA SER A 76 1.95 7.65 -16.86
C SER A 76 1.31 8.83 -17.61
N LEU A 77 -0.02 8.82 -17.76
CA LEU A 77 -0.80 9.91 -18.34
C LEU A 77 -1.04 11.03 -17.32
N ASN A 78 -1.09 10.69 -16.03
CA ASN A 78 -1.39 11.60 -14.92
C ASN A 78 -0.16 12.04 -14.10
N SER A 79 0.97 12.33 -14.77
CA SER A 79 2.19 12.86 -14.12
C SER A 79 2.82 11.95 -13.06
N ARG A 80 2.59 10.64 -13.12
CA ARG A 80 3.14 9.64 -12.20
C ARG A 80 2.78 9.86 -10.73
N ARG A 81 1.61 10.47 -10.46
CA ARG A 81 1.15 10.82 -9.12
C ARG A 81 1.01 9.59 -8.22
N PHE A 82 0.49 8.48 -8.74
CA PHE A 82 0.33 7.23 -8.01
C PHE A 82 1.68 6.71 -7.52
N LEU A 83 2.70 6.69 -8.40
CA LEU A 83 4.04 6.28 -8.02
C LEU A 83 4.64 7.19 -6.94
N TRP A 84 4.54 8.51 -7.09
CA TRP A 84 5.07 9.46 -6.12
C TRP A 84 4.39 9.36 -4.75
N ILE A 85 3.06 9.23 -4.73
CA ILE A 85 2.29 9.01 -3.51
C ILE A 85 2.70 7.69 -2.85
N SER A 86 2.83 6.62 -3.63
CA SER A 86 3.25 5.30 -3.11
C SER A 86 4.63 5.37 -2.44
N LEU A 87 5.58 6.06 -3.07
CA LEU A 87 6.93 6.27 -2.53
C LEU A 87 6.92 7.14 -1.27
N ALA A 88 6.20 8.26 -1.30
CA ALA A 88 6.08 9.15 -0.14
C ALA A 88 5.48 8.42 1.06
N MET A 89 4.41 7.65 0.85
CA MET A 89 3.77 6.86 1.90
C MET A 89 4.70 5.77 2.45
N LEU A 90 5.52 5.13 1.61
CA LEU A 90 6.51 4.17 2.08
C LEU A 90 7.55 4.82 2.99
N VAL A 91 8.08 5.98 2.59
CA VAL A 91 9.03 6.74 3.41
C VAL A 91 8.41 7.13 4.76
N VAL A 92 7.15 7.58 4.75
CA VAL A 92 6.41 7.92 5.98
C VAL A 92 6.29 6.70 6.89
N HIS A 93 5.84 5.54 6.40
CA HIS A 93 5.71 4.35 7.24
C HIS A 93 7.04 3.82 7.77
N VAL A 94 8.10 3.83 6.96
CA VAL A 94 9.44 3.44 7.40
C VAL A 94 9.93 4.39 8.49
N THR A 95 9.71 5.70 8.33
CA THR A 95 10.06 6.70 9.34
C THR A 95 9.28 6.50 10.63
N ILE A 96 7.98 6.22 10.55
CA ILE A 96 7.16 5.92 11.74
C ILE A 96 7.68 4.67 12.45
N LEU A 97 7.92 3.57 11.74
CA LEU A 97 8.45 2.34 12.33
C LEU A 97 9.83 2.55 12.96
N PHE A 98 10.70 3.33 12.30
CA PHE A 98 12.00 3.70 12.83
C PHE A 98 11.87 4.50 14.14
N LEU A 99 11.02 5.53 14.17
CA LEU A 99 10.80 6.33 15.38
C LEU A 99 10.21 5.48 16.52
N LEU A 100 9.22 4.64 16.22
CA LEU A 100 8.63 3.72 17.22
C LEU A 100 9.67 2.75 17.78
N SER A 101 10.60 2.27 16.96
CA SER A 101 11.70 1.42 17.42
C SER A 101 12.75 2.21 18.21
N TYR A 102 13.12 3.40 17.75
CA TYR A 102 14.09 4.29 18.40
C TYR A 102 13.66 4.69 19.81
N PHE A 103 12.37 4.97 20.02
CA PHE A 103 11.81 5.26 21.35
C PHE A 103 11.53 4.00 22.19
N GLY A 104 11.85 2.81 21.70
CA GLY A 104 11.64 1.55 22.42
C GLY A 104 10.17 1.16 22.60
N ILE A 105 9.26 1.74 21.81
CA ILE A 105 7.84 1.36 21.78
C ILE A 105 7.69 0.03 21.06
N VAL A 106 8.35 -0.12 19.90
CA VAL A 106 8.47 -1.39 19.19
C VAL A 106 9.79 -2.05 19.55
N THR A 107 9.72 -3.27 20.08
CA THR A 107 10.91 -3.99 20.57
C THR A 107 11.12 -5.30 19.83
N TYR A 108 12.39 -5.60 19.56
CA TYR A 108 12.85 -6.89 19.08
C TYR A 108 13.27 -7.73 20.29
N ASP A 109 12.62 -8.86 20.51
CA ASP A 109 13.12 -9.84 21.47
C ASP A 109 14.13 -10.73 20.75
N LEU A 110 15.42 -10.37 20.86
CA LEU A 110 16.52 -11.11 20.23
C LEU A 110 16.90 -12.38 21.02
N SER A 111 16.23 -12.66 22.14
CA SER A 111 16.55 -13.80 23.03
C SER A 111 16.27 -15.17 22.41
N GLY A 112 15.54 -15.25 21.30
CA GLY A 112 15.20 -16.51 20.61
C GLY A 112 16.18 -16.97 19.53
N PHE A 113 17.20 -16.18 19.17
CA PHE A 113 18.17 -16.51 18.11
C PHE A 113 19.57 -16.86 18.62
N SER A 114 19.78 -16.93 19.94
CA SER A 114 20.97 -17.55 20.52
C SER A 114 20.71 -19.03 20.79
N ASN A 115 20.89 -19.85 19.76
CA ASN A 115 21.24 -21.28 19.87
C ASN A 115 22.10 -21.66 18.67
#